data_AF-A0A658NNA6-F1
#
_entry.id   AF-A0A658NNA6-F1
#
_cell.length_a   1.000
_cell.length_b   1.000
_cell.length_c   1.000
_cell.angle_alpha   90.00
_cell.angle_beta   90.00
_cell.angle_gamma   90.00
#
_symmetry.space_group_name_H-M   'P 1'
#
loop_
_entity.id
_entity.type
_entity.pdbx_description
1 polymer ?
#
loop_
_entity_poly.entity_id
_entity_poly.type
_entity_poly.pdbx_seq_one_letter_code
_entity_poly.pdbx_strand_id
1 'polypeptide(L)'
;MTVTHDLSILSLISQASVLVQLVMALLAGLSLVSWYWIFRKWFAIRDAKKKTDLFERDFWSGGDLNALYQSAATSRHEAAGMERIFEAGYREFTK
;
A
#
# COMPACT_ATOMS: atom_id res chain seq x y z
N MET A 1 -20.12 -47.76 -3.84
CA MET A 1 -19.08 -46.91 -3.22
C MET A 1 -19.78 -45.77 -2.52
N THR A 2 -19.94 -45.88 -1.21
CA THR A 2 -20.50 -44.81 -0.36
C THR A 2 -19.45 -43.72 -0.24
N VAL A 3 -19.55 -42.72 -1.10
CA VAL A 3 -18.68 -41.55 -1.03
C VAL A 3 -19.12 -40.78 0.21
N THR A 4 -18.20 -40.68 1.17
CA THR A 4 -18.28 -39.95 2.44
C THR A 4 -18.46 -38.44 2.19
N HIS A 5 -19.59 -38.04 1.59
CA HIS A 5 -19.95 -36.65 1.32
C HIS A 5 -20.43 -35.91 2.57
N ASP A 6 -20.76 -36.64 3.65
CA ASP A 6 -21.24 -36.08 4.91
C ASP A 6 -20.19 -35.27 5.68
N LEU A 7 -18.90 -35.37 5.32
CA LEU A 7 -17.80 -34.62 5.96
C LEU A 7 -17.17 -33.57 5.05
N SER A 8 -17.82 -33.18 3.96
CA SER A 8 -17.36 -32.02 3.18
C SER A 8 -17.70 -30.73 3.93
N ILE A 9 -16.73 -29.83 4.10
CA ILE A 9 -16.93 -28.50 4.71
C ILE A 9 -18.10 -27.77 4.06
N LEU A 10 -18.27 -27.94 2.74
CA LEU A 10 -19.39 -27.36 1.99
C LEU A 10 -20.74 -27.98 2.38
N SER A 11 -20.79 -29.28 2.71
CA SER A 11 -22.00 -29.96 3.19
C SER A 11 -22.38 -29.47 4.59
N LEU A 12 -21.41 -29.36 5.51
CA LEU A 12 -21.63 -28.80 6.85
C LEU A 12 -22.16 -27.36 6.79
N ILE A 13 -21.61 -26.54 5.89
CA ILE A 13 -22.07 -25.17 5.69
C ILE A 13 -23.48 -25.16 5.09
N SER A 14 -23.77 -26.00 4.09
CA SER A 14 -25.08 -26.08 3.43
C SER A 14 -26.19 -26.60 4.36
N GLN A 15 -25.83 -27.44 5.34
CA GLN A 15 -26.77 -28.00 6.31
C GLN A 15 -26.95 -27.10 7.55
N ALA A 16 -26.06 -26.12 7.74
CA ALA A 16 -26.19 -25.12 8.79
C ALA A 16 -27.41 -24.21 8.57
N SER A 17 -27.89 -23.57 9.65
CA SER A 17 -29.00 -22.63 9.55
C SER A 17 -28.65 -21.43 8.66
N VAL A 18 -29.64 -20.88 7.98
CA VAL A 18 -29.48 -19.71 7.09
C VAL A 18 -28.80 -18.54 7.80
N LEU A 19 -29.09 -18.33 9.09
CA LEU A 19 -28.43 -17.32 9.91
C LEU A 19 -26.92 -17.56 10.03
N VAL A 20 -26.50 -18.80 10.29
CA VAL A 20 -25.08 -19.15 10.43
C VAL A 20 -24.35 -18.98 9.10
N GLN A 21 -24.99 -19.34 7.97
CA GLN A 21 -24.43 -19.11 6.64
C GLN A 21 -24.20 -17.62 6.37
N LEU A 22 -25.16 -16.75 6.73
CA LEU A 22 -25.00 -15.29 6.60
C LEU A 22 -23.86 -14.74 7.45
N VAL A 23 -23.71 -15.21 8.69
CA VAL A 23 -22.60 -14.80 9.57
C VAL A 23 -21.26 -15.23 8.97
N MET A 24 -21.14 -16.47 8.48
CA MET A 24 -19.91 -16.94 7.83
C MET A 24 -19.58 -16.15 6.56
N ALA A 25 -20.58 -15.84 5.73
CA ALA A 25 -20.41 -15.04 4.53
C ALA A 25 -19.96 -13.60 4.87
N LEU A 26 -20.55 -12.99 5.90
CA LEU A 26 -20.15 -11.66 6.38
C LEU A 26 -18.69 -11.68 6.88
N LEU A 27 -18.32 -12.65 7.71
CA LEU A 27 -16.96 -12.79 8.23
C LEU A 27 -15.94 -13.00 7.11
N ALA A 28 -16.27 -13.84 6.13
CA ALA A 28 -15.44 -14.05 4.95
C ALA A 28 -15.28 -12.75 4.14
N GLY A 29 -16.37 -12.02 3.90
CA GLY A 29 -16.35 -10.72 3.21
C GLY A 29 -15.48 -9.69 3.95
N LEU A 30 -15.65 -9.55 5.26
CA LEU A 30 -14.85 -8.64 6.08
C LEU A 30 -13.36 -9.04 6.11
N SER A 31 -13.06 -10.33 6.14
CA SER A 31 -11.68 -10.84 6.04
C SER A 31 -11.02 -10.43 4.73
N LEU A 32 -11.72 -10.58 3.60
CA LEU A 32 -11.23 -10.16 2.29
C LEU A 32 -11.02 -8.64 2.21
N VAL A 33 -11.95 -7.85 2.77
CA VAL A 33 -11.83 -6.39 2.82
C VAL A 33 -10.62 -5.97 3.66
N SER A 34 -10.40 -6.61 4.82
CA SER A 34 -9.24 -6.34 5.66
C SER A 34 -7.93 -6.58 4.91
N TRP A 35 -7.84 -7.73 4.23
CA TRP A 35 -6.69 -8.06 3.41
C TRP A 35 -6.47 -7.02 2.29
N TYR A 36 -7.52 -6.68 1.54
CA TYR A 36 -7.45 -5.64 0.51
C TYR A 36 -6.90 -4.30 1.03
N TRP A 37 -7.37 -3.85 2.20
CA TRP A 37 -6.87 -2.62 2.83
C TRP A 37 -5.40 -2.71 3.25
N ILE A 38 -4.98 -3.85 3.81
CA ILE A 38 -3.59 -4.10 4.18
C ILE A 38 -2.68 -4.00 2.96
N PHE A 39 -3.02 -4.67 1.85
CA PHE A 39 -2.24 -4.59 0.61
C PHE A 39 -2.17 -3.17 0.07
N ARG A 40 -3.32 -2.48 0.00
CA ARG A 40 -3.37 -1.09 -0.48
C ARG A 40 -2.44 -0.17 0.32
N LYS A 41 -2.45 -0.27 1.65
CA LYS A 41 -1.58 0.53 2.51
C LYS A 41 -0.11 0.13 2.35
N TRP A 42 0.18 -1.17 2.23
CA TRP A 42 1.53 -1.68 2.02
C TRP A 42 2.13 -1.19 0.70
N PHE A 43 1.36 -1.19 -0.39
CA PHE A 43 1.80 -0.62 -1.67
C PHE A 43 2.09 0.88 -1.55
N ALA A 44 1.23 1.64 -0.90
CA ALA A 44 1.43 3.09 -0.71
C ALA A 44 2.72 3.40 0.09
N ILE A 45 3.00 2.64 1.15
CA ILE A 45 4.22 2.81 1.95
C ILE A 45 5.46 2.40 1.14
N ARG A 46 5.37 1.29 0.40
CA ARG A 46 6.49 0.78 -0.41
C ARG A 46 6.85 1.73 -1.56
N ASP A 47 5.84 2.33 -2.19
CA ASP A 47 6.05 3.34 -3.23
C ASP A 47 6.72 4.60 -2.67
N ALA A 48 6.21 5.12 -1.56
CA ALA A 48 6.82 6.26 -0.87
C ALA A 48 8.28 5.99 -0.48
N LYS A 49 8.57 4.80 0.05
CA LYS A 49 9.93 4.42 0.44
C LYS A 49 10.88 4.34 -0.77
N LYS A 50 10.43 3.74 -1.88
CA LYS A 50 11.24 3.67 -3.12
C LYS A 50 11.58 5.07 -3.65
N LYS A 51 10.62 5.99 -3.65
CA LYS A 51 10.85 7.37 -4.10
C LYS A 51 11.88 8.09 -3.22
N THR A 52 11.79 7.92 -1.90
CA THR A 52 12.79 8.46 -0.96
C THR A 52 14.19 7.88 -1.20
N ASP A 53 14.32 6.56 -1.35
CA ASP A 53 15.62 5.90 -1.55
C ASP A 53 16.30 6.38 -2.86
N LEU A 54 15.53 6.64 -3.91
CA LEU A 54 16.04 7.20 -5.17
C LEU A 54 16.55 8.64 -4.99
N PHE A 55 15.74 9.50 -4.38
CA PHE A 55 16.13 10.87 -4.07
C PHE A 55 17.41 10.93 -3.22
N GLU A 56 17.49 10.10 -2.18
CA GLU A 56 18.64 10.06 -1.28
C GLU A 56 19.91 9.63 -2.02
N ARG A 57 19.84 8.61 -2.87
CA ARG A 57 20.97 8.20 -3.70
C ARG A 57 21.44 9.32 -4.63
N ASP A 58 20.51 10.02 -5.27
CA ASP A 58 20.84 11.11 -6.19
C ASP A 58 21.46 12.29 -5.43
N PHE A 59 20.97 12.59 -4.22
CA PHE A 59 21.54 13.60 -3.32
C PHE A 59 22.98 13.26 -2.89
N TRP A 60 23.24 12.02 -2.46
CA TRP A 60 24.57 11.58 -2.03
C TRP A 60 25.55 11.33 -3.18
N SER A 61 25.07 11.20 -4.42
CA SER A 61 25.91 11.01 -5.61
C SER A 61 26.73 12.24 -6.00
N GLY A 62 26.51 13.39 -5.33
CA GLY A 62 27.24 14.63 -5.61
C GLY A 62 26.77 15.34 -6.89
N GLY A 63 25.63 14.94 -7.44
CA GLY A 63 24.98 15.59 -8.58
C GLY A 63 24.40 16.94 -8.21
N ASP A 64 24.52 17.90 -9.14
CA ASP A 64 24.08 19.29 -9.03
C ASP A 64 22.75 19.46 -8.27
N LEU A 65 22.82 20.05 -7.07
CA LEU A 65 21.68 20.35 -6.19
C LEU A 65 20.57 21.12 -6.93
N ASN A 66 20.93 21.88 -7.96
CA ASN A 66 20.01 22.67 -8.77
C ASN A 66 19.16 21.76 -9.70
N ALA A 67 19.75 20.68 -10.23
CA ALA A 67 19.03 19.67 -11.00
C ALA A 67 18.08 18.86 -10.12
N LEU A 68 18.50 18.55 -8.89
CA LEU A 68 17.68 17.94 -7.85
C LEU A 68 16.48 18.80 -7.46
N TYR A 69 16.70 20.11 -7.30
CA TYR A 69 15.64 21.09 -7.07
C TYR A 69 14.65 21.17 -8.25
N GLN A 70 15.13 21.21 -9.50
CA GLN A 70 14.25 21.19 -10.69
C GLN A 70 13.40 19.92 -10.78
N SER A 71 13.99 18.76 -10.47
CA SER A 71 13.28 17.48 -10.48
C SER A 71 12.19 17.44 -9.40
N ALA A 72 12.49 17.90 -8.18
CA ALA A 72 11.54 18.01 -7.08
C ALA A 72 10.42 19.05 -7.37
N ALA A 73 10.76 20.18 -8.01
CA ALA A 73 9.81 21.23 -8.36
C ALA A 73 8.88 20.83 -9.51
N THR A 74 9.36 20.04 -10.47
CA THR A 74 8.57 19.53 -11.61
C THR A 74 7.65 18.39 -11.16
N SER A 75 8.11 17.57 -10.23
CA SER A 75 7.37 16.40 -9.72
C SER A 75 6.31 16.76 -8.67
N ARG A 76 5.95 18.04 -8.50
CA ARG A 76 5.07 18.56 -7.42
C ARG A 76 3.74 17.83 -7.21
N HIS A 77 3.22 17.13 -8.22
CA HIS A 77 2.01 16.29 -8.13
C HIS A 77 2.28 14.83 -7.69
N GLU A 78 3.50 14.31 -7.88
CA GLU A 78 3.93 12.95 -7.51
C GLU A 78 5.02 12.91 -6.43
N ALA A 79 5.51 14.07 -6.00
CA ALA A 79 6.63 14.25 -5.10
C ALA A 79 6.35 13.60 -3.74
N ALA A 80 7.16 12.58 -3.44
CA ALA A 80 7.13 11.92 -2.15
C ALA A 80 7.47 12.93 -1.04
N GLY A 81 7.03 12.65 0.20
CA GLY A 81 7.14 13.60 1.31
C GLY A 81 8.55 14.19 1.53
N MET A 82 9.60 13.46 1.15
CA MET A 82 11.00 13.89 1.26
C MET A 82 11.36 15.04 0.30
N GLU A 83 10.91 14.99 -0.96
CA GLU A 83 11.18 16.03 -1.98
C GLU A 83 10.57 17.38 -1.57
N ARG A 84 9.39 17.36 -0.94
CA ARG A 84 8.75 18.57 -0.40
C ARG A 84 9.49 19.18 0.78
N ILE A 85 10.08 18.35 1.65
CA ILE A 85 10.91 18.82 2.77
C ILE A 85 12.21 19.43 2.22
N PHE A 86 12.82 18.79 1.21
CA PHE A 86 14.01 19.33 0.55
C PHE A 86 13.74 20.66 -0.15
N GLU A 87 12.66 20.78 -0.93
CA GLU A 87 12.27 22.04 -1.59
C GLU A 87 12.13 23.18 -0.57
N ALA A 88 11.46 22.91 0.56
CA ALA A 88 11.28 23.89 1.62
C ALA A 88 12.60 24.31 2.29
N GLY A 89 13.51 23.36 2.55
CA GLY A 89 14.81 23.62 3.14
C GLY A 89 15.78 24.34 2.18
N TYR A 90 15.83 23.91 0.92
CA TYR A 90 16.71 24.51 -0.09
C TYR A 90 16.30 25.95 -0.40
N ARG A 91 14.99 26.22 -0.49
CA ARG A 91 14.46 27.58 -0.71
C ARG A 91 14.82 28.54 0.42
N GLU A 92 14.89 28.06 1.67
CA GLU A 92 15.31 28.90 2.79
C GLU A 92 16.83 29.10 2.80
N PHE A 93 17.60 28.10 2.35
CA PHE A 93 19.06 28.20 2.23
C PHE A 93 19.52 29.12 1.09
N THR A 94 18.77 29.22 0.00
CA THR A 94 19.08 30.13 -1.13
C THR A 94 18.58 31.57 -0.93
N LYS A 95 17.94 31.84 0.19
CA LYS A 95 17.49 33.17 0.60
C LYS A 95 18.60 33.94 1.31
#